data_AF-A0A127EPJ5-F1
#
_entry.id   AF-A0A127EPJ5-F1
#
_cell.length_a   1.000
_cell.length_b   1.000
_cell.length_c   1.000
_cell.angle_alpha   90.00
_cell.angle_beta   90.00
_cell.angle_gamma   90.00
#
_symmetry.space_group_name_H-M   'P 1'
#
loop_
_entity.id
_entity.type
_entity.pdbx_description
1 polymer ?
#
loop_
_entity_poly.entity_id
_entity_poly.type
_entity_poly.pdbx_seq_one_letter_code
_entity_poly.pdbx_strand_id
1 'polypeptide(L)'
;MTQIDQNVKILLAEDDTDMRRFLVKALQNAGFDVISYDNGMSAYQRLREEPFQLLLTDIVMPEMDGIELARRAAELDPDIKIMFITGFAAVALNADSSAPKQAKVLSKPIHLRDLVNEVQKMLAA
;
A
#
# COMPACT_ATOMS: atom_id res chain seq x y z
N MET A 1 -14.26 -11.05 -27.91
CA MET A 1 -14.83 -10.09 -26.93
C MET A 1 -15.38 -10.95 -25.82
N THR A 2 -14.78 -11.01 -24.64
CA THR A 2 -14.48 -9.86 -23.78
C THR A 2 -13.24 -10.17 -22.95
N GLN A 3 -12.21 -9.35 -23.07
CA GLN A 3 -11.04 -9.40 -22.21
C GLN A 3 -11.44 -8.68 -20.91
N ILE A 4 -11.56 -9.43 -19.82
CA ILE A 4 -11.72 -8.84 -18.50
C ILE A 4 -10.33 -8.31 -18.13
N ASP A 5 -10.01 -7.08 -18.53
CA ASP A 5 -8.89 -6.37 -17.90
C ASP A 5 -9.38 -6.05 -16.48
N GLN A 6 -9.07 -6.93 -15.54
CA GLN A 6 -9.33 -6.76 -14.11
C GLN A 6 -8.65 -5.45 -13.69
N ASN A 7 -9.45 -4.42 -13.44
CA ASN A 7 -8.95 -3.13 -12.94
C ASN A 7 -8.23 -3.41 -11.61
N VAL A 8 -6.90 -3.33 -11.60
CA VAL A 8 -6.12 -3.66 -10.42
C VAL A 8 -6.41 -2.64 -9.32
N LYS A 9 -6.96 -3.13 -8.21
CA LYS A 9 -7.36 -2.35 -7.04
C LYS A 9 -6.23 -2.27 -6.03
N ILE A 10 -5.84 -1.04 -5.73
CA ILE A 10 -4.84 -0.68 -4.73
C ILE A 10 -5.55 0.02 -3.58
N LEU A 11 -5.28 -0.43 -2.36
CA LEU A 11 -5.64 0.29 -1.16
C LEU A 11 -4.44 1.10 -0.66
N LEU A 12 -4.61 2.40 -0.49
CA LEU A 12 -3.59 3.32 0.00
C LEU A 12 -3.96 3.85 1.40
N ALA A 13 -3.04 3.78 2.36
CA ALA A 13 -3.16 4.41 3.67
C ALA A 13 -2.00 5.40 3.91
N GLU A 14 -2.30 6.69 4.05
CA GLU A 14 -1.33 7.77 4.25
C GLU A 14 -2.05 8.91 4.96
N ASP A 15 -1.58 9.35 6.13
CA ASP A 15 -2.24 10.38 6.93
C ASP A 15 -2.03 11.80 6.38
N ASP A 16 -0.87 12.06 5.77
CA ASP A 16 -0.62 13.32 5.08
C ASP A 16 -1.54 13.48 3.84
N THR A 17 -2.41 14.49 3.89
CA THR A 17 -3.45 14.69 2.88
C THR A 17 -2.89 15.06 1.51
N ASP A 18 -1.82 15.83 1.45
CA ASP A 18 -1.25 16.27 0.19
C ASP A 18 -0.46 15.12 -0.45
N MET A 19 0.36 14.41 0.33
CA MET A 19 1.04 13.19 -0.09
C MET A 19 0.04 12.16 -0.61
N ARG A 20 -1.00 11.83 0.18
CA ARG A 20 -2.06 10.90 -0.23
C ARG A 20 -2.66 11.30 -1.57
N ARG A 21 -3.01 12.58 -1.76
CA ARG A 21 -3.54 13.10 -3.03
C ARG A 21 -2.56 12.92 -4.19
N PHE A 22 -1.27 13.19 -4.01
CA PHE A 22 -0.24 13.03 -5.04
C PHE A 22 -0.06 11.55 -5.43
N LEU A 23 0.00 10.66 -4.44
CA LEU A 23 0.13 9.22 -4.65
C LEU A 23 -1.07 8.65 -5.42
N VAL A 24 -2.30 8.96 -4.97
CA VAL A 24 -3.54 8.53 -5.64
C VAL A 24 -3.53 8.98 -7.10
N LYS A 25 -3.25 10.26 -7.35
CA LYS A 25 -3.24 10.81 -8.71
C LYS A 25 -2.20 10.14 -9.60
N ALA A 26 -1.01 9.86 -9.08
CA ALA A 26 0.06 9.20 -9.84
C ALA A 26 -0.33 7.78 -10.25
N LEU A 27 -0.90 7.02 -9.33
CA LEU A 27 -1.32 5.63 -9.57
C LEU A 27 -2.55 5.54 -10.48
N GLN A 28 -3.53 6.42 -10.29
CA GLN A 28 -4.70 6.51 -11.19
C GLN A 28 -4.30 6.91 -12.61
N ASN A 29 -3.37 7.86 -12.78
CA ASN A 29 -2.83 8.21 -14.09
C ASN A 29 -2.08 7.04 -14.77
N ALA A 30 -1.59 6.08 -13.98
CA ALA A 30 -0.97 4.86 -14.48
C ALA A 30 -1.97 3.74 -14.79
N GLY A 31 -3.28 3.97 -14.58
CA GLY A 31 -4.36 3.04 -14.92
C GLY A 31 -4.83 2.15 -13.77
N PHE A 32 -4.39 2.40 -12.53
CA PHE A 32 -4.83 1.64 -11.36
C PHE A 32 -6.14 2.18 -10.77
N ASP A 33 -6.96 1.29 -10.23
CA ASP A 33 -8.08 1.67 -9.35
C ASP A 33 -7.53 1.86 -7.93
N VAL A 34 -7.69 3.04 -7.35
CA VAL A 34 -7.08 3.38 -6.07
C VAL A 34 -8.14 3.91 -5.13
N ILE A 35 -8.28 3.25 -3.98
CA ILE A 35 -9.03 3.75 -2.83
C ILE A 35 -8.05 4.15 -1.75
N SER A 36 -8.27 5.30 -1.11
CA SER A 36 -7.33 5.84 -0.13
C SER A 36 -8.00 6.21 1.19
N TYR A 37 -7.31 5.96 2.29
CA TYR A 37 -7.71 6.32 3.65
C TYR A 37 -6.60 7.13 4.33
N ASP A 38 -6.98 7.95 5.31
CA ASP A 38 -6.08 8.80 6.09
C ASP A 38 -5.58 8.13 7.38
N ASN A 39 -5.99 6.90 7.67
CA ASN A 39 -5.57 6.14 8.84
C ASN A 39 -5.64 4.63 8.58
N GLY A 40 -4.87 3.87 9.36
CA GLY A 40 -4.79 2.41 9.21
C GLY A 40 -6.08 1.69 9.62
N MET A 41 -6.88 2.22 10.55
CA MET A 41 -8.11 1.56 11.00
C MET A 41 -9.17 1.53 9.90
N SER A 42 -9.37 2.63 9.20
CA SER A 42 -10.34 2.76 8.10
C SER A 42 -9.90 1.93 6.88
N ALA A 43 -8.59 1.93 6.59
CA ALA A 43 -7.99 1.04 5.61
C ALA A 43 -8.26 -0.44 5.94
N TYR A 44 -8.04 -0.84 7.20
CA TYR A 44 -8.29 -2.21 7.65
C TYR A 44 -9.76 -2.61 7.56
N GLN A 45 -10.69 -1.72 7.93
CA GLN A 45 -12.11 -1.97 7.78
C GLN A 45 -12.47 -2.26 6.32
N ARG A 46 -11.91 -1.49 5.38
CA ARG A 46 -12.13 -1.72 3.95
C ARG A 46 -11.56 -3.03 3.44
N LEU A 47 -10.36 -3.43 3.88
CA LEU A 47 -9.73 -4.71 3.52
C LEU A 47 -10.60 -5.93 3.90
N ARG A 48 -11.49 -5.78 4.90
CA ARG A 48 -12.39 -6.86 5.34
C ARG A 48 -13.64 -7.01 4.46
N GLU A 49 -13.93 -6.02 3.62
CA GLU A 49 -15.16 -6.00 2.82
C GLU A 49 -14.95 -6.58 1.42
N GLU A 50 -13.78 -6.37 0.82
CA GLU A 50 -13.45 -6.86 -0.52
C GLU A 50 -11.93 -7.07 -0.69
N PRO A 51 -11.50 -7.93 -1.64
CA PRO A 51 -10.08 -8.17 -1.89
C PRO A 51 -9.41 -7.02 -2.64
N PHE A 52 -8.12 -6.84 -2.39
CA PHE A 52 -7.22 -5.88 -3.05
C PHE A 52 -5.96 -6.60 -3.53
N GLN A 53 -5.33 -6.10 -4.59
CA GLN A 53 -4.10 -6.72 -5.10
C GLN A 53 -2.84 -6.17 -4.43
N LEU A 54 -2.92 -4.93 -3.92
CA LEU A 54 -1.81 -4.25 -3.27
C LEU A 54 -2.34 -3.37 -2.13
N LEU A 55 -1.73 -3.52 -0.96
CA LEU A 55 -1.74 -2.54 0.11
C LEU A 55 -0.49 -1.66 0.00
N LEU A 56 -0.70 -0.36 -0.10
CA LEU A 56 0.32 0.67 -0.04
C LEU A 56 0.11 1.49 1.24
N THR A 57 1.09 1.59 2.13
CA THR A 57 0.88 2.25 3.44
C THR A 57 2.11 3.00 3.94
N ASP A 58 1.92 4.17 4.58
CA ASP A 58 2.94 4.68 5.50
C ASP A 58 2.95 3.82 6.77
N ILE A 59 4.09 3.81 7.48
CA ILE A 59 4.23 3.20 8.80
C ILE A 59 3.65 4.12 9.86
N VAL A 60 4.03 5.39 9.88
CA VAL A 60 3.64 6.29 10.96
C VAL A 60 2.28 6.87 10.64
N MET A 61 1.25 6.33 11.29
CA MET A 61 -0.14 6.79 11.15
C MET A 61 -0.84 6.76 12.51
N PRO A 62 -1.87 7.59 12.73
CA PRO A 62 -2.68 7.55 13.95
C PRO A 62 -3.54 6.27 14.01
N GLU A 63 -3.94 5.91 15.24
CA GLU A 63 -4.81 4.77 15.59
C GLU A 63 -4.22 3.37 15.32
N MET A 64 -3.86 3.10 14.07
CA MET A 64 -3.20 1.87 13.63
C MET A 64 -2.05 2.25 12.70
N ASP A 65 -0.85 1.86 13.09
CA ASP A 65 0.34 2.03 12.27
C ASP A 65 0.34 1.10 11.06
N GLY A 66 1.17 1.41 10.06
CA GLY A 66 1.25 0.65 8.83
C GLY A 66 1.75 -0.78 9.02
N ILE A 67 2.59 -1.05 10.02
CA ILE A 67 3.14 -2.39 10.26
C ILE A 67 2.03 -3.31 10.74
N GLU A 68 1.22 -2.84 11.70
CA GLU A 68 0.06 -3.58 12.18
C GLU A 68 -1.01 -3.73 11.09
N LEU A 69 -1.26 -2.68 10.29
CA LEU A 69 -2.15 -2.78 9.13
C LEU A 69 -1.67 -3.86 8.14
N ALA A 70 -0.38 -3.85 7.80
CA ALA A 70 0.23 -4.81 6.88
C ALA A 70 0.14 -6.25 7.42
N ARG A 71 0.43 -6.46 8.71
CA ARG A 71 0.30 -7.77 9.36
C ARG A 71 -1.13 -8.28 9.24
N ARG A 72 -2.12 -7.44 9.59
CA ARG A 72 -3.53 -7.82 9.51
C ARG A 72 -4.02 -8.02 8.08
N ALA A 73 -3.51 -7.25 7.12
CA ALA A 73 -3.81 -7.43 5.70
C ALA A 73 -3.35 -8.81 5.21
N ALA A 74 -2.10 -9.20 5.53
CA ALA A 74 -1.55 -10.51 5.19
C ALA A 74 -2.28 -11.68 5.89
N GLU A 75 -2.87 -11.44 7.06
CA GLU A 75 -3.72 -12.42 7.76
C GLU A 75 -5.10 -12.59 7.11
N LEU A 76 -5.67 -11.52 6.55
CA LEU A 76 -6.93 -11.56 5.82
C LEU A 76 -6.77 -12.20 4.44
N ASP A 77 -5.69 -11.83 3.75
CA ASP A 77 -5.37 -12.27 2.39
C ASP A 77 -3.86 -12.51 2.28
N PRO A 78 -3.40 -13.77 2.33
CA PRO A 78 -1.99 -14.11 2.18
C PRO A 78 -1.38 -13.75 0.81
N ASP A 79 -2.22 -13.53 -0.21
CA ASP A 79 -1.77 -13.21 -1.57
C ASP A 79 -1.69 -11.68 -1.81
N ILE A 80 -2.17 -10.85 -0.87
CA ILE A 80 -2.07 -9.40 -0.99
C ILE A 80 -0.61 -8.96 -0.99
N LYS A 81 -0.25 -8.16 -2.00
CA LYS A 81 1.08 -7.55 -2.05
C LYS A 81 1.11 -6.38 -1.08
N ILE A 82 2.25 -6.17 -0.41
CA ILE A 82 2.39 -5.12 0.59
C ILE A 82 3.61 -4.27 0.27
N MET A 83 3.42 -2.95 0.26
CA MET A 83 4.48 -1.98 0.09
C MET A 83 4.35 -0.86 1.11
N PHE A 84 5.45 -0.57 1.80
CA PHE A 84 5.59 0.59 2.68
C PHE A 84 6.12 1.79 1.90
N ILE A 85 5.53 2.97 2.10
CA ILE A 85 6.10 4.27 1.70
C ILE A 85 6.35 5.08 2.97
N THR A 86 7.59 5.17 3.43
CA THR A 86 7.84 5.76 4.76
C THR A 86 9.14 6.55 4.85
N GLY A 87 9.16 7.58 5.69
CA GLY A 87 10.41 8.23 6.13
C GLY A 87 11.20 7.38 7.14
N PHE A 88 10.58 6.32 7.69
CA PHE A 88 11.12 5.50 8.76
C PHE A 88 11.44 4.07 8.28
N ALA A 89 12.05 3.94 7.11
CA ALA A 89 12.30 2.64 6.47
C ALA A 89 13.08 1.65 7.36
N ALA A 90 13.98 2.15 8.21
CA ALA A 90 14.70 1.33 9.17
C ALA A 90 13.77 0.51 10.08
N VAL A 91 12.59 1.05 10.43
CA VAL A 91 11.61 0.38 11.29
C VAL A 91 11.03 -0.86 10.63
N ALA A 92 10.62 -0.78 9.36
CA ALA A 92 10.12 -1.95 8.62
C ALA A 92 11.22 -2.95 8.22
N LEU A 93 12.47 -2.49 8.09
CA LEU A 93 13.61 -3.34 7.73
C LEU A 93 14.27 -4.00 8.95
N ASN A 94 13.88 -3.63 10.17
CA ASN A 94 14.38 -4.28 11.38
C ASN A 94 13.94 -5.75 11.42
N ALA A 95 14.89 -6.64 11.72
CA ALA A 95 14.64 -8.08 11.80
C ALA A 95 13.63 -8.46 12.90
N ASP A 96 13.51 -7.61 13.93
CA ASP A 96 12.57 -7.77 15.04
C ASP A 96 11.19 -7.14 14.76
N SER A 97 11.01 -6.49 13.59
CA SER A 97 9.72 -5.93 13.22
C SER A 97 8.71 -7.04 12.91
N SER A 98 7.44 -6.81 13.26
CA SER A 98 6.32 -7.67 12.91
C SER A 98 5.85 -7.48 11.47
N ALA A 99 6.62 -6.77 10.64
CA ALA A 99 6.29 -6.52 9.25
C ALA A 99 6.28 -7.83 8.44
N PRO A 100 5.35 -7.99 7.48
CA PRO A 100 5.36 -9.15 6.60
C PRO A 100 6.69 -9.26 5.85
N LYS A 101 7.32 -10.45 5.87
CA LYS A 101 8.67 -10.69 5.32
C LYS A 101 8.80 -10.37 3.83
N GLN A 102 7.70 -10.39 3.10
CA GLN A 102 7.65 -10.15 1.64
C GLN A 102 7.31 -8.70 1.31
N ALA A 103 7.07 -7.85 2.33
CA ALA A 103 6.73 -6.46 2.12
C ALA A 103 7.91 -5.70 1.49
N LYS A 104 7.60 -4.90 0.48
CA LYS A 104 8.55 -3.98 -0.14
C LYS A 104 8.60 -2.68 0.65
N VAL A 105 9.74 -1.99 0.68
CA VAL A 105 9.87 -0.67 1.30
C VAL A 105 10.39 0.33 0.26
N LEU A 106 9.70 1.47 0.16
CA LEU A 106 10.14 2.68 -0.53
C LEU A 106 10.33 3.80 0.51
N SER A 107 11.55 4.33 0.58
CA SER A 107 11.88 5.40 1.52
C SER A 107 11.47 6.77 0.99
N LYS A 108 10.84 7.61 1.82
CA LYS A 108 10.65 9.04 1.54
C LYS A 108 12.03 9.75 1.58
N PRO A 109 12.31 10.75 0.73
CA PRO A 109 11.44 11.28 -0.33
C PRO A 109 11.35 10.35 -1.53
N ILE A 110 10.14 10.21 -2.09
CA ILE A 110 9.90 9.36 -3.27
C ILE A 110 9.72 10.20 -4.53
N HIS A 111 10.14 9.64 -5.67
CA HIS A 111 9.70 10.13 -6.98
C HIS A 111 8.49 9.32 -7.46
N LEU A 112 7.45 10.01 -7.95
CA LEU A 112 6.20 9.36 -8.40
C LEU A 112 6.41 8.34 -9.53
N ARG A 113 7.44 8.53 -10.36
CA ARG A 113 7.80 7.55 -11.41
C ARG A 113 8.32 6.25 -10.80
N ASP A 114 9.13 6.36 -9.76
CA ASP A 114 9.70 5.18 -9.08
C ASP A 114 8.60 4.40 -8.35
N LEU A 115 7.66 5.11 -7.71
CA LEU A 115 6.46 4.50 -7.14
C LEU A 115 5.70 3.67 -8.18
N VAL A 116 5.33 4.27 -9.30
CA VAL A 116 4.54 3.61 -10.35
C VAL A 116 5.29 2.39 -10.91
N ASN A 117 6.58 2.53 -11.16
CA ASN A 117 7.42 1.45 -11.66
C ASN A 117 7.48 0.27 -10.67
N GLU A 118 7.66 0.54 -9.37
CA GLU A 118 7.71 -0.52 -8.37
C GLU A 118 6.35 -1.20 -8.18
N VAL A 119 5.25 -0.45 -8.20
CA VAL A 119 3.88 -1.01 -8.18
C VAL A 119 3.65 -1.93 -9.37
N GLN A 120 4.02 -1.51 -10.58
CA GLN A 120 3.90 -2.35 -11.79
C GLN A 120 4.74 -3.63 -11.69
N LYS A 121 5.99 -3.54 -11.21
CA LYS A 121 6.85 -4.73 -11.01
C LYS A 121 6.25 -5.71 -10.01
N MET A 122 5.75 -5.20 -8.88
CA MET A 122 5.11 -6.05 -7.87
C MET A 122 3.89 -6.75 -8.44
N LEU A 123 3.04 -6.05 -9.16
CA LEU A 123 1.80 -6.61 -9.71
C LEU A 123 2.03 -7.60 -10.86
N ALA A 124 3.14 -7.47 -11.60
CA ALA A 124 3.51 -8.36 -12.69
C ALA A 124 4.20 -9.67 -12.26
N ALA A 125 4.67 -9.76 -11.01
CA ALA A 125 5.28 -10.95 -10.42
C ALA A 125 4.24 -11.91 -9.84
#